data_AF-A0A7S2VCX6-F1
#
_entry.id   AF-A0A7S2VCX6-F1
#
_cell.length_a   1.000
_cell.length_b   1.000
_cell.length_c   1.000
_cell.angle_alpha   90.00
_cell.angle_beta   90.00
_cell.angle_gamma   90.00
#
_symmetry.space_group_name_H-M   'P 1'
#
loop_
_entity.id
_entity.type
_entity.pdbx_description
1 polymer ?
#
loop_
_entity_poly.entity_id
_entity_poly.type
_entity_poly.pdbx_seq_one_letter_code
_entity_poly.pdbx_strand_id
1 'polypeptide(L)'
;DGAPRLLSLIQPVPNQNHASVMSALFLAVSDTLVAPDLETATRWAYDYKKRWRVVTTDGKLLETAGTMSGGGRQVKKGGMRIRGDRASAHMDNDEEDDDGLDNDVKKLEEEAAKGQEY
;
A
#
# COMPACT_ATOMS: atom_id res chain seq x y z
N ASP A 1 -4.14 24.67 -4.36
CA ASP A 1 -3.90 23.48 -3.54
C ASP A 1 -2.83 22.59 -4.14
N GLY A 2 -1.98 22.00 -3.29
CA GLY A 2 -0.91 21.10 -3.72
C GLY A 2 -1.46 19.73 -4.13
N ALA A 3 -0.84 19.09 -5.13
CA ALA A 3 -1.17 17.73 -5.55
C ALA A 3 -0.25 16.73 -4.82
N PRO A 4 -0.68 16.14 -3.69
CA PRO A 4 0.15 15.19 -2.96
C PRO A 4 0.38 13.93 -3.78
N ARG A 5 1.59 13.36 -3.68
CA ARG A 5 1.92 12.06 -4.26
C ARG A 5 1.44 10.95 -3.34
N LEU A 6 0.86 9.90 -3.91
CA LEU A 6 0.38 8.74 -3.16
C LEU A 6 1.50 8.08 -2.35
N LEU A 7 2.69 7.94 -2.95
CA LEU A 7 3.86 7.37 -2.26
C LEU A 7 4.21 8.14 -0.97
N SER A 8 4.09 9.46 -0.98
CA SER A 8 4.41 10.31 0.18
C SER A 8 3.42 10.16 1.34
N LEU A 9 2.25 9.57 1.08
CA LEU A 9 1.23 9.28 2.10
C LEU A 9 1.40 7.89 2.72
N ILE A 10 2.19 7.02 2.09
CA ILE A 10 2.40 5.65 2.56
C ILE A 10 3.56 5.65 3.56
N GLN A 11 3.28 5.17 4.78
CA GLN A 11 4.29 4.94 5.80
C GLN A 11 4.39 3.44 6.08
N PRO A 12 5.49 2.78 5.67
CA PRO A 12 5.73 1.38 6.00
C PRO A 12 5.84 1.14 7.51
N VAL A 13 5.60 -0.10 7.91
CA VAL A 13 5.72 -0.52 9.31
C VAL A 13 7.19 -0.38 9.76
N PRO A 14 7.46 0.25 10.92
CA PRO A 14 8.81 0.32 11.48
C PRO A 14 9.32 -1.10 11.77
N ASN A 15 10.58 -1.37 11.43
CA ASN A 15 11.31 -2.66 11.49
C ASN A 15 11.44 -3.44 10.17
N GLN A 16 10.86 -2.95 9.06
CA GLN A 16 11.15 -3.49 7.73
C GLN A 16 12.38 -2.81 7.08
N ASN A 17 13.02 -3.48 6.11
CA ASN A 17 14.05 -2.85 5.28
C ASN A 17 13.41 -1.71 4.44
N HIS A 18 13.51 -0.49 4.96
CA HIS A 18 12.81 0.67 4.41
C HIS A 18 13.16 0.93 2.94
N ALA A 19 14.41 0.72 2.52
CA ALA A 19 14.85 1.02 1.17
C ALA A 19 14.25 0.04 0.13
N SER A 20 14.22 -1.26 0.43
CA SER A 20 13.64 -2.25 -0.49
C SER A 20 12.12 -2.10 -0.59
N VAL A 21 11.44 -1.86 0.53
CA VAL A 21 9.99 -1.67 0.58
C VAL A 21 9.57 -0.41 -0.18
N MET A 22 10.28 0.71 0.02
CA MET A 22 10.00 1.94 -0.73
C MET A 22 10.22 1.78 -2.24
N SER A 23 11.22 0.99 -2.65
CA SER A 23 11.48 0.69 -4.07
C SER A 23 10.35 -0.12 -4.69
N ALA A 24 9.87 -1.15 -3.99
CA ALA A 24 8.72 -1.95 -4.42
C ALA A 24 7.43 -1.12 -4.47
N LEU A 25 7.21 -0.24 -3.49
CA LEU A 25 6.07 0.67 -3.49
C LEU A 25 6.14 1.68 -4.64
N PHE A 26 7.31 2.25 -4.92
CA PHE A 26 7.48 3.13 -6.08
C PHE A 26 7.20 2.40 -7.40
N LEU A 27 7.60 1.13 -7.52
CA LEU A 27 7.22 0.32 -8.69
C LEU A 27 5.69 0.15 -8.80
N ALA A 28 5.00 -0.11 -7.69
CA ALA A 28 3.55 -0.35 -7.67
C ALA A 28 2.71 0.91 -7.91
N VAL A 29 3.04 2.03 -7.28
CA VAL A 29 2.26 3.27 -7.37
C VAL A 29 2.86 4.33 -8.29
N SER A 30 4.16 4.29 -8.55
CA SER A 30 4.87 5.25 -9.43
C SER A 30 4.51 6.72 -9.10
N ASP A 31 4.46 7.60 -10.11
CA ASP A 31 4.06 9.00 -10.00
C ASP A 31 2.54 9.19 -9.93
N THR A 32 1.86 8.55 -8.95
CA THR A 32 0.41 8.74 -8.75
C THR A 32 0.10 9.94 -7.85
N LEU A 33 -0.79 10.82 -8.31
CA LEU A 33 -1.31 11.96 -7.53
C LEU A 33 -2.62 11.59 -6.84
N VAL A 34 -2.90 12.23 -5.70
CA VAL A 34 -4.16 12.03 -4.95
C VAL A 34 -5.01 13.29 -4.99
N ALA A 35 -6.19 13.20 -5.62
CA ALA A 35 -7.14 14.29 -5.77
C ALA A 35 -8.32 14.16 -4.79
N PRO A 36 -8.90 15.29 -4.33
CA PRO A 36 -10.08 15.27 -3.47
C PRO A 36 -11.33 14.74 -4.21
N ASP A 37 -11.48 15.08 -5.49
CA ASP A 37 -12.67 14.79 -6.29
C ASP A 37 -12.33 14.53 -7.77
N LEU A 38 -13.31 14.07 -8.55
CA LEU A 38 -13.14 13.69 -9.96
C LEU A 38 -12.88 14.89 -10.88
N GLU A 39 -13.42 16.07 -10.57
CA GLU A 39 -13.20 17.29 -11.38
C GLU A 39 -11.73 17.71 -11.29
N THR A 40 -11.21 17.81 -10.06
CA THR A 40 -9.80 18.08 -9.78
C THR A 40 -8.91 17.00 -10.41
N ALA A 41 -9.29 15.73 -10.29
CA ALA A 41 -8.52 14.63 -10.85
C ALA A 41 -8.42 14.69 -12.38
N THR A 42 -9.52 15.02 -13.05
CA THR A 42 -9.58 15.15 -14.52
C THR A 42 -8.68 16.28 -14.99
N ARG A 43 -8.75 17.43 -14.31
CA ARG A 43 -7.87 18.58 -14.58
C ARG A 43 -6.40 18.23 -14.43
N TRP A 44 -6.02 17.54 -13.35
CA TRP A 44 -4.63 17.12 -13.15
C TRP A 44 -4.17 16.07 -14.15
N ALA A 45 -5.05 15.14 -14.54
CA ALA A 45 -4.72 14.08 -15.49
C ALA A 45 -4.49 14.61 -16.91
N TYR A 46 -5.25 15.61 -17.37
CA TYR A 46 -5.31 15.98 -18.79
C TYR A 46 -4.98 17.44 -19.13
N ASP A 47 -5.17 18.41 -18.23
CA ASP A 47 -5.06 19.84 -18.58
C ASP A 47 -3.62 20.37 -18.56
N TYR A 48 -2.66 19.54 -18.17
CA TYR A 48 -1.24 19.88 -18.14
C TYR A 48 -0.48 19.23 -19.29
N LYS A 49 0.70 19.78 -19.63
CA LYS A 49 1.57 19.28 -20.71
C LYS A 49 1.94 17.80 -20.55
N LYS A 50 2.05 17.31 -19.31
CA LYS A 50 2.28 15.90 -18.98
C LYS A 50 0.96 15.32 -18.45
N ARG A 51 0.60 14.13 -18.94
CA ARG A 51 -0.48 13.33 -18.34
C ARG A 51 -0.03 12.70 -17.03
N TRP A 52 -0.85 12.81 -16.01
CA TRP A 52 -0.59 12.22 -14.69
C TRP A 52 -1.56 11.08 -14.42
N ARG A 53 -1.06 10.07 -13.70
CA ARG A 53 -1.92 9.06 -13.08
C ARG A 53 -2.49 9.67 -11.81
N VAL A 54 -3.81 9.65 -11.65
CA VAL A 54 -4.48 10.32 -10.54
C VAL A 54 -5.50 9.38 -9.93
N VAL A 55 -5.49 9.26 -8.60
CA VAL A 55 -6.53 8.57 -7.84
C VAL A 55 -7.29 9.59 -7.00
N THR A 56 -8.59 9.45 -6.89
CA THR A 56 -9.42 10.27 -6.01
C THR A 56 -9.58 9.61 -4.64
N THR A 57 -9.90 10.42 -3.62
CA THR A 57 -10.18 9.90 -2.26
C THR A 57 -11.34 8.89 -2.20
N ASP A 58 -12.26 8.94 -3.16
CA ASP A 58 -13.38 8.00 -3.30
C ASP A 58 -13.05 6.74 -4.12
N GLY A 59 -11.78 6.58 -4.54
CA GLY A 59 -11.27 5.37 -5.18
C GLY A 59 -11.44 5.29 -6.70
N LYS A 60 -11.73 6.40 -7.38
CA LYS A 60 -11.67 6.46 -8.85
C LYS A 60 -10.22 6.66 -9.29
N LEU A 61 -9.83 5.99 -10.38
CA LEU A 61 -8.47 6.06 -10.92
C LEU A 61 -8.52 6.54 -12.37
N LEU A 62 -7.67 7.51 -12.70
CA LEU A 62 -7.42 7.96 -14.06
C LEU A 62 -5.98 7.57 -14.43
N GLU A 63 -5.85 6.70 -15.43
CA GLU A 63 -4.56 6.27 -15.96
C GLU A 63 -4.06 7.21 -17.07
N THR A 64 -2.74 7.27 -17.23
CA THR A 64 -2.09 8.09 -18.26
C THR A 64 -2.47 7.69 -19.69
N ALA A 65 -2.86 6.42 -19.89
CA ALA A 65 -3.36 5.89 -21.15
C ALA A 65 -4.76 6.42 -21.53
N GLY A 66 -5.44 7.14 -20.62
CA GLY A 66 -6.82 7.62 -20.83
C GLY A 66 -7.90 6.69 -20.28
N THR A 67 -7.52 5.52 -19.77
CA THR A 67 -8.45 4.61 -19.08
C THR A 67 -8.85 5.20 -17.74
N MET A 68 -10.14 5.17 -17.42
CA MET A 68 -10.65 5.49 -16.09
C MET A 68 -11.23 4.23 -15.44
N SER A 69 -10.88 3.97 -14.18
CA SER A 69 -11.49 2.94 -13.35
C SER A 69 -12.36 3.58 -12.26
N GLY A 70 -13.49 2.94 -11.92
CA GLY A 70 -14.51 3.49 -11.02
C GLY A 70 -15.93 3.50 -11.60
N GLY A 71 -16.12 2.99 -12.81
CA GLY A 71 -17.42 2.80 -13.45
C GLY A 71 -18.08 1.51 -12.97
N GLY A 72 -18.64 1.50 -11.77
CA GLY A 72 -19.36 0.36 -11.23
C GLY A 72 -19.91 0.67 -9.85
N ARG A 73 -20.97 -0.04 -9.43
CA ARG A 73 -21.61 0.19 -8.12
C ARG A 73 -20.83 -0.45 -6.95
N GLN A 74 -19.65 -1.01 -7.22
CA GLN A 74 -18.86 -1.79 -6.27
C GLN A 74 -17.53 -1.10 -6.02
N VAL A 75 -17.26 -0.80 -4.76
CA VAL A 75 -15.99 -0.25 -4.28
C VAL A 75 -15.26 -1.35 -3.52
N LYS A 76 -13.99 -1.60 -3.87
CA LYS A 76 -13.13 -2.50 -3.10
C LYS A 76 -12.56 -1.76 -1.89
N LYS A 77 -12.72 -2.32 -0.70
CA LYS A 77 -12.23 -1.78 0.58
C LYS A 77 -11.58 -2.89 1.40
N GLY A 78 -10.80 -2.55 2.43
CA GLY A 78 -10.18 -3.51 3.34
C GLY A 78 -8.81 -4.06 2.90
N GLY A 79 -8.31 -3.70 1.71
CA GLY A 79 -7.00 -4.17 1.23
C GLY A 79 -5.79 -3.46 1.83
N MET A 80 -5.98 -2.48 2.71
CA MET A 80 -4.91 -1.73 3.37
C MET A 80 -5.28 -1.47 4.82
N ARG A 81 -4.38 -1.82 5.74
CA ARG A 81 -4.51 -1.56 7.17
C ARG A 81 -3.66 -0.35 7.52
N ILE A 82 -4.26 0.68 8.13
CA ILE A 82 -3.55 1.86 8.62
C ILE A 82 -3.37 1.68 10.12
N ARG A 83 -2.14 1.83 10.62
CA ARG A 83 -1.80 1.71 12.04
C ARG A 83 -2.58 2.77 12.83
N GLY A 84 -3.73 2.40 13.40
CA GLY A 84 -4.64 3.31 14.11
C GLY A 84 -6.12 3.04 13.87
N ASP A 85 -6.49 2.37 12.77
CA ASP A 85 -7.90 2.10 12.46
C ASP A 85 -8.30 0.70 12.96
N ARG A 86 -8.58 0.59 14.26
CA ARG A 86 -9.23 -0.59 14.88
C ARG A 86 -10.76 -0.58 14.67
N ALA A 87 -11.26 -0.05 13.56
CA ALA A 87 -12.69 0.14 13.35
C ALA A 87 -13.18 -0.29 11.95
N SER A 88 -12.98 -1.56 11.60
CA SER A 88 -14.08 -2.38 11.06
C SER A 88 -13.62 -3.83 10.93
N ALA A 89 -14.29 -4.69 11.69
CA ALA A 89 -14.08 -6.12 11.78
C ALA A 89 -14.37 -6.87 10.47
N HIS A 90 -13.78 -8.09 10.41
CA HIS A 90 -14.00 -9.20 9.47
C HIS A 90 -13.07 -9.25 8.25
N MET A 91 -11.78 -9.55 8.51
CA MET A 91 -11.03 -10.56 7.75
C MET A 91 -10.11 -11.28 8.75
N ASP A 92 -10.00 -12.59 8.57
CA ASP A 92 -9.60 -13.60 9.54
C ASP A 92 -8.15 -13.50 10.07
N ASN A 93 -7.95 -14.25 11.15
CA ASN A 93 -6.75 -14.42 11.97
C ASN A 93 -5.48 -14.79 11.19
N ASP A 94 -4.74 -13.83 10.64
CA ASP A 94 -3.40 -14.08 10.06
C ASP A 94 -2.28 -13.22 10.69
N GLU A 95 -2.61 -12.25 11.55
CA GLU A 95 -1.59 -11.33 12.13
C GLU A 95 -0.96 -11.82 13.44
N GLU A 96 -1.55 -12.80 14.14
CA GLU A 96 -0.89 -13.41 15.32
C GLU A 96 0.16 -14.47 14.91
N ASP A 97 0.18 -14.88 13.63
CA ASP A 97 1.07 -15.93 13.14
C ASP A 97 2.46 -15.42 12.70
N ASP A 98 2.60 -14.16 12.27
CA ASP A 98 3.90 -13.64 11.74
C ASP A 98 4.97 -13.48 12.84
N ASP A 99 4.59 -12.93 14.00
CA ASP A 99 5.50 -12.81 15.16
C ASP A 99 5.79 -14.18 15.82
N GLY A 100 4.89 -15.16 15.67
CA GLY A 100 5.09 -16.53 16.17
C GLY A 100 6.12 -17.30 15.36
N LEU A 101 6.05 -17.20 14.03
CA LEU A 101 6.94 -17.87 13.10
C LEU A 101 8.41 -17.43 13.27
N ASP A 102 8.66 -16.14 13.49
CA ASP A 102 10.01 -15.61 13.74
C ASP A 102 10.64 -16.16 15.04
N ASN A 103 9.82 -16.46 16.05
CA ASN A 103 10.30 -17.02 17.32
C ASN A 103 10.54 -18.53 17.20
N ASP A 104 9.70 -19.26 16.46
CA ASP A 104 9.86 -20.69 16.23
C ASP A 104 11.10 -21.00 15.37
N VAL A 105 11.39 -20.17 14.35
CA VAL A 105 12.61 -20.30 13.54
C VAL A 105 13.86 -20.14 14.39
N LYS A 106 13.92 -19.15 15.28
CA LYS A 106 15.06 -18.96 16.20
C LYS A 106 15.26 -20.15 17.13
N LYS A 107 14.17 -20.70 17.65
CA LYS A 107 14.23 -21.85 18.56
C LYS A 107 14.74 -23.10 17.84
N LEU A 108 14.31 -23.35 16.61
CA LEU A 108 14.78 -24.47 15.80
C LEU A 108 16.26 -24.32 15.42
N GLU A 109 16.72 -23.10 15.12
CA GLU A 109 18.14 -22.82 14.87
C GLU A 109 19.00 -23.10 16.11
N GLU A 110 18.55 -22.71 17.31
CA GLU A 110 19.25 -23.01 18.56
C GLU A 110 19.30 -24.52 18.89
N GLU A 111 18.23 -25.26 18.61
CA GLU A 111 18.19 -26.71 18.79
C GLU A 111 19.09 -27.44 17.79
N ALA A 112 19.12 -27.00 16.53
CA ALA A 112 20.01 -27.53 15.51
C ALA A 112 21.50 -27.28 15.84
N ALA A 113 21.83 -26.11 16.38
CA ALA A 113 23.19 -25.78 16.81
C ALA A 113 23.68 -26.68 17.97
N LYS A 114 22.82 -26.96 18.95
CA LYS A 114 23.14 -27.87 20.08
C LYS A 114 23.30 -29.32 19.65
N GLY A 115 22.61 -29.74 18.58
CA GLY A 115 22.71 -31.08 18.02
C GLY A 115 24.00 -31.35 17.23
N GLN A 116 24.74 -30.31 16.84
CA GLN A 116 26.01 -30.44 16.10
C GLN A 116 27.25 -30.53 17.02
N GLU A 117 27.10 -30.36 18.34
CA GLU A 117 28.17 -30.49 19.32
C GLU A 117 28.32 -31.91 19.92
N TYR A 118 27.61 -32.91 19.38
CA TYR A 118 27.74 -34.33 19.73
C TYR A 118 28.20 -35.21 18.57
#